data_AF-A0A352X316-F1
#
_entry.id   AF-A0A352X316-F1
#
_cell.length_a   1.000
_cell.length_b   1.000
_cell.length_c   1.000
_cell.angle_alpha   90.00
_cell.angle_beta   90.00
_cell.angle_gamma   90.00
#
_symmetry.space_group_name_H-M   'P 1'
#
loop_
_entity.id
_entity.type
_entity.pdbx_description
1 polymer ?
#
loop_
_entity_poly.entity_id
_entity_poly.type
_entity_poly.pdbx_seq_one_letter_code
_entity_poly.pdbx_strand_id
1 'polypeptide(L)'
;MGNYLDIEKLANLVRNKRLNRGLREVAKEIGNVSPSTISRVENGKTPDMETFLALCDWLGVPPAELIKNTEAEETVNTPEAITIQLRADKNLDPAIATALASLVKAAYNDLSQNQNKEK
;
A
#
# COMPACT_ATOMS: atom_id res chain seq x y z
N MET A 1 -5.00 -20.02 6.34
CA MET A 1 -4.93 -18.97 7.37
C MET A 1 -4.74 -17.66 6.64
N GLY A 2 -5.74 -16.77 6.63
CA GLY A 2 -5.62 -15.47 5.95
C GLY A 2 -4.51 -14.66 6.61
N ASN A 3 -3.54 -14.21 5.83
CA ASN A 3 -2.45 -13.40 6.35
C ASN A 3 -2.95 -11.95 6.47
N TYR A 4 -3.45 -11.60 7.65
CA TYR A 4 -3.98 -10.28 7.97
C TYR A 4 -2.91 -9.19 7.93
N LEU A 5 -1.63 -9.54 7.99
CA LEU A 5 -0.52 -8.59 7.93
C LEU A 5 -0.06 -8.42 6.47
N ASP A 6 0.05 -7.17 6.02
CA ASP A 6 0.74 -6.80 4.79
C ASP A 6 2.26 -6.85 4.97
N ILE A 7 2.79 -8.08 4.90
CA ILE A 7 4.21 -8.36 5.11
C ILE A 7 5.07 -7.69 4.04
N GLU A 8 4.61 -7.61 2.80
CA GLU A 8 5.38 -6.99 1.71
C GLU A 8 5.53 -5.48 1.95
N LYS A 9 4.43 -4.82 2.33
CA LYS A 9 4.47 -3.40 2.71
C LYS A 9 5.39 -3.16 3.90
N LEU A 10 5.28 -3.98 4.96
CA LEU A 10 6.19 -3.89 6.12
C LEU A 10 7.65 -4.06 5.70
N ALA A 11 7.97 -5.10 4.93
CA ALA A 11 9.33 -5.38 4.46
C ALA A 11 9.91 -4.22 3.65
N ASN A 12 9.11 -3.60 2.79
CA ASN A 12 9.51 -2.45 1.99
C ASN A 12 9.76 -1.21 2.85
N LEU A 13 8.89 -0.92 3.82
CA LEU A 13 9.08 0.19 4.76
C LEU A 13 10.36 0.03 5.58
N VAL A 14 10.63 -1.19 6.09
CA VAL A 14 11.86 -1.47 6.84
C VAL A 14 13.10 -1.25 5.98
N ARG A 15 13.13 -1.78 4.75
CA ARG A 15 14.24 -1.57 3.81
C ARG A 15 14.43 -0.08 3.48
N ASN A 16 13.34 0.62 3.20
CA ASN A 16 13.38 2.02 2.80
C ASN A 16 13.85 2.92 3.95
N LYS A 17 13.40 2.68 5.18
CA LYS A 17 13.88 3.46 6.33
C LYS A 17 15.33 3.13 6.67
N ARG A 18 15.73 1.85 6.55
CA ARG A 18 17.12 1.42 6.80
C ARG A 18 18.10 1.96 5.75
N LEU A 19 17.71 2.01 4.47
CA LEU A 19 18.60 2.33 3.35
C LEU A 19 19.86 1.45 3.40
N ASN A 20 21.03 2.08 3.41
CA ASN A 20 22.34 1.43 3.42
C ASN A 20 22.86 1.13 4.84
N ARG A 21 22.07 1.44 5.89
CA ARG A 21 22.47 1.17 7.28
C ARG A 21 22.52 -0.32 7.56
N GLY A 22 23.47 -0.72 8.40
CA GLY A 22 23.68 -2.14 8.74
C GLY A 22 22.57 -2.67 9.65
N LEU A 23 22.21 -3.95 9.51
CA LEU A 23 21.19 -4.60 10.36
C LEU A 23 21.51 -4.53 11.86
N ARG A 24 22.80 -4.57 12.23
CA ARG A 24 23.25 -4.45 13.62
C ARG A 24 23.06 -3.05 14.20
N GLU A 25 23.21 -2.03 13.37
CA GLU A 25 22.99 -0.64 13.75
C GLU A 25 21.50 -0.40 13.97
N VAL A 26 20.67 -0.79 13.01
CA VAL A 26 19.21 -0.65 13.10
C VAL A 26 18.62 -1.46 14.25
N ALA A 27 19.13 -2.68 14.51
CA ALA A 27 18.72 -3.47 15.66
C ALA A 27 18.93 -2.74 16.99
N LYS A 28 20.02 -1.97 17.13
CA LYS A 28 20.27 -1.17 18.33
C LYS A 28 19.32 0.02 18.45
N GLU A 29 18.94 0.61 17.31
CA GLU A 29 18.00 1.73 17.25
C GLU A 29 16.58 1.29 17.65
N ILE A 30 16.15 0.12 17.17
CA ILE A 30 14.86 -0.47 17.54
C ILE A 30 14.90 -1.02 18.99
N GLY A 31 16.06 -1.50 19.43
CA GLY A 31 16.31 -2.02 20.77
C GLY A 31 15.85 -3.48 20.95
N ASN A 32 14.56 -3.75 20.71
CA ASN A 32 13.94 -5.03 21.04
C ASN A 32 13.93 -6.05 19.88
N VAL A 33 14.70 -5.81 18.81
CA VAL A 33 14.68 -6.64 17.61
C VAL A 33 16.10 -7.01 17.19
N SER A 34 16.36 -8.31 17.02
CA SER A 34 17.67 -8.79 16.61
C SER A 34 17.97 -8.53 15.11
N PRO A 35 19.24 -8.41 14.70
CA PRO A 35 19.61 -8.22 13.29
C PRO A 35 19.08 -9.32 12.36
N SER A 36 19.05 -10.57 12.84
CA SER A 36 18.51 -11.71 12.11
C SER A 36 16.99 -11.63 11.98
N THR A 37 16.29 -11.12 13.00
CA THR A 37 14.84 -10.85 12.92
C THR A 37 14.53 -9.80 11.86
N ILE A 38 15.28 -8.69 11.81
CA ILE A 38 15.11 -7.66 10.77
C ILE A 38 15.31 -8.26 9.37
N SER A 39 16.38 -9.04 9.18
CA SER A 39 16.64 -9.70 7.89
C SER A 39 15.50 -10.63 7.48
N ARG A 40 14.93 -11.38 8.43
CA ARG A 40 13.78 -12.26 8.16
C ARG A 40 12.55 -11.46 7.74
N VAL A 41 12.27 -10.35 8.42
CA VAL A 41 11.14 -9.45 8.08
C VAL A 41 11.33 -8.85 6.69
N GLU A 42 12.52 -8.34 6.38
CA GLU A 42 12.82 -7.85 5.03
C GLU A 42 12.59 -8.96 4.00
N ASN A 43 13.02 -10.19 4.26
CA ASN A 43 12.79 -11.33 3.38
C ASN A 43 11.35 -11.88 3.41
N GLY A 44 10.38 -11.14 3.94
CA GLY A 44 8.96 -11.47 3.86
C GLY A 44 8.52 -12.54 4.85
N LYS A 45 9.27 -12.77 5.94
CA LYS A 45 8.81 -13.64 7.04
C LYS A 45 7.97 -12.84 8.03
N THR A 46 6.86 -13.43 8.45
CA THR A 46 5.97 -12.84 9.45
C THR A 46 6.70 -12.67 10.78
N PRO A 47 6.80 -11.44 11.31
CA PRO A 47 7.26 -11.22 12.67
C PRO A 47 6.22 -11.70 13.70
N ASP A 48 6.65 -11.90 14.94
CA ASP A 48 5.72 -11.97 16.07
C ASP A 48 5.15 -10.58 16.40
N MET A 49 4.14 -10.54 17.28
CA MET A 49 3.47 -9.29 17.64
C MET A 49 4.39 -8.26 18.28
N GLU A 50 5.33 -8.71 19.11
CA GLU A 50 6.29 -7.84 19.81
C GLU A 50 7.25 -7.17 18.81
N THR A 51 7.84 -7.97 17.91
CA THR A 51 8.68 -7.48 16.82
C THR A 51 7.90 -6.54 15.90
N PHE A 52 6.66 -6.88 15.56
CA PHE A 52 5.82 -6.06 14.70
C PHE A 52 5.58 -4.67 15.29
N LEU A 53 5.18 -4.59 16.56
CA LEU A 53 4.94 -3.31 17.23
C LEU A 53 6.22 -2.48 17.35
N ALA A 54 7.34 -3.11 17.72
CA ALA A 54 8.63 -2.42 17.78
C ALA A 54 9.05 -1.84 16.41
N LEU A 55 8.76 -2.56 15.32
CA LEU A 55 9.00 -2.06 13.96
C LEU A 55 8.05 -0.93 13.59
N CYS A 56 6.77 -1.00 13.95
CA CYS A 56 5.80 0.08 13.72
C CYS A 56 6.24 1.38 14.41
N ASP A 57 6.61 1.30 15.69
CA ASP A 57 7.11 2.43 16.46
C ASP A 57 8.38 3.00 15.83
N TRP A 58 9.33 2.12 15.48
CA TRP A 58 10.55 2.54 14.82
C TRP A 58 10.28 3.17 13.45
N LEU A 59 9.31 2.68 12.67
CA LEU A 59 8.93 3.21 11.37
C LEU A 59 8.15 4.53 11.49
N GLY A 60 7.45 4.75 12.61
CA GLY A 60 6.51 5.86 12.78
C GLY A 60 5.19 5.63 12.04
N VAL A 61 4.80 4.36 11.87
CA VAL A 61 3.61 3.95 11.10
C VAL A 61 2.63 3.25 12.04
N PRO A 62 1.35 3.66 12.08
CA PRO A 62 0.33 2.97 12.87
C PRO A 62 0.18 1.49 12.45
N PRO A 63 0.09 0.55 13.39
CA PRO A 63 -0.08 -0.88 13.07
C PRO A 63 -1.28 -1.17 12.16
N ALA A 64 -2.35 -0.39 12.29
CA ALA A 64 -3.56 -0.51 11.47
C ALA A 64 -3.30 -0.33 9.96
N GLU A 65 -2.30 0.47 9.56
CA GLU A 65 -1.95 0.67 8.14
C GLU A 65 -1.27 -0.54 7.51
N LEU A 66 -0.82 -1.49 8.33
CA LEU A 66 -0.15 -2.72 7.91
C LEU A 66 -1.06 -3.95 8.07
N ILE A 67 -2.24 -3.79 8.66
CA ILE A 67 -3.24 -4.85 8.74
C ILE A 67 -4.17 -4.71 7.54
N LYS A 68 -4.25 -5.75 6.72
CA LYS A 68 -5.19 -5.85 5.61
C LYS A 68 -6.60 -5.91 6.18
N ASN A 69 -7.38 -4.85 5.97
CA ASN A 69 -8.82 -4.93 6.14
C ASN A 69 -9.37 -5.93 5.12
N THR A 70 -9.84 -7.08 5.59
CA THR A 70 -10.46 -8.11 4.73
C THR A 70 -11.79 -7.63 4.13
N GLU A 71 -12.29 -6.48 4.58
CA GLU A 71 -13.52 -5.83 4.09
C GLU A 71 -13.26 -4.64 3.14
N ALA A 72 -12.01 -4.35 2.78
CA ALA A 72 -11.69 -3.20 1.92
C ALA A 72 -10.74 -3.58 0.78
N GLU A 73 -11.17 -4.54 -0.04
CA GLU A 73 -11.09 -4.36 -1.50
C GLU A 73 -12.26 -3.49 -2.00
N GLU A 74 -12.66 -2.47 -1.23
CA GLU A 74 -13.07 -1.23 -1.88
C GLU A 74 -11.77 -0.54 -2.29
N THR A 75 -11.12 -1.08 -3.33
CA THR A 75 -10.39 -0.21 -4.23
C THR A 75 -11.40 0.86 -4.57
N VAL A 76 -11.23 2.07 -4.03
CA VAL A 76 -11.89 3.24 -4.58
C VAL A 76 -11.62 3.13 -6.06
N ASN A 77 -12.64 2.79 -6.86
CA ASN A 77 -12.45 2.59 -8.28
C ASN A 77 -12.01 3.96 -8.78
N THR A 78 -10.71 4.12 -9.01
CA THR A 78 -10.08 5.38 -9.43
C THR A 78 -10.86 6.04 -10.57
N PRO A 79 -11.35 5.31 -11.61
CA PRO A 79 -12.22 5.92 -12.62
C PRO A 79 -13.52 6.49 -12.04
N GLU A 80 -14.16 5.82 -11.09
CA GLU A 80 -15.41 6.27 -10.46
C GLU A 80 -15.19 7.53 -9.60
N ALA A 81 -14.14 7.56 -8.78
CA ALA A 81 -13.77 8.74 -7.99
C ALA A 81 -13.49 9.97 -8.88
N ILE A 82 -12.73 9.78 -9.97
CA ILE A 82 -12.48 10.85 -10.95
C ILE A 82 -13.79 11.32 -11.58
N THR A 83 -14.69 10.41 -11.96
CA THR A 83 -15.99 10.81 -12.55
C THR A 83 -16.89 11.56 -11.57
N ILE A 84 -16.85 11.24 -10.28
CA ILE A 84 -17.59 11.99 -9.24
C ILE A 84 -17.04 13.41 -9.16
N GLN A 85 -15.71 13.57 -9.11
CA GLN A 85 -15.08 14.87 -9.01
C GLN A 85 -15.36 15.76 -10.23
N LEU A 86 -15.29 15.20 -11.44
CA LEU A 86 -15.58 15.92 -12.68
C LEU A 86 -17.04 16.41 -12.73
N ARG A 87 -17.99 15.62 -12.22
CA ARG A 87 -19.41 16.00 -12.16
C ARG A 87 -19.70 17.02 -11.06
N ALA A 88 -18.91 17.02 -9.99
CA ALA A 88 -19.07 17.94 -8.87
C ALA A 88 -18.45 19.33 -9.13
N ASP A 89 -17.59 19.46 -10.15
CA ASP A 89 -16.96 20.73 -10.52
C ASP A 89 -17.94 21.69 -11.18
N LYS A 90 -18.30 22.75 -10.45
CA LYS A 90 -19.24 23.78 -10.90
C LYS A 90 -18.67 24.72 -11.96
N ASN A 91 -17.34 24.73 -12.15
CA ASN A 91 -16.69 25.55 -13.16
C ASN A 91 -16.61 24.86 -14.53
N LEU A 92 -17.00 23.59 -14.60
CA LEU A 92 -16.96 22.79 -15.82
C LEU A 92 -18.36 22.69 -16.43
N ASP A 93 -18.45 22.87 -17.75
CA ASP A 93 -19.70 22.63 -18.46
C ASP A 93 -20.15 21.16 -18.26
N PRO A 94 -21.42 20.89 -17.92
CA PRO A 94 -21.91 19.54 -17.64
C PRO A 94 -21.71 18.53 -18.78
N ALA A 95 -21.76 18.99 -20.04
CA ALA A 95 -21.51 18.14 -21.19
C ALA A 95 -20.02 17.79 -21.29
N ILE A 96 -19.12 18.75 -21.03
CA ILE A 96 -17.67 18.53 -20.98
C ILE A 96 -17.30 17.59 -19.83
N ALA A 97 -17.88 17.77 -18.64
CA ALA A 97 -17.69 16.89 -17.50
C ALA A 97 -18.05 15.44 -17.82
N THR A 98 -19.16 15.25 -18.53
CA THR A 98 -19.63 13.93 -18.97
C THR A 98 -18.73 13.31 -20.02
N ALA A 99 -18.22 14.10 -20.97
CA ALA A 99 -17.28 13.64 -21.99
C ALA A 99 -15.95 13.18 -21.38
N LEU A 100 -15.38 13.98 -20.47
CA LEU A 100 -14.14 13.62 -19.75
C LEU A 100 -14.33 12.36 -18.90
N ALA A 101 -15.45 12.25 -18.17
CA ALA A 101 -15.79 11.06 -17.40
C ALA A 101 -15.86 9.81 -18.28
N SER A 102 -16.40 9.93 -19.49
CA SER A 102 -16.51 8.83 -20.45
C SER A 102 -15.16 8.43 -21.02
N LEU A 103 -14.30 9.42 -21.32
CA LEU A 103 -12.92 9.20 -21.78
C LEU A 103 -12.10 8.44 -20.73
N VAL A 104 -12.16 8.87 -19.47
CA VAL A 104 -11.46 8.22 -18.36
C VAL A 104 -11.93 6.76 -18.23
N LYS A 105 -13.24 6.52 -18.22
CA LYS A 105 -13.78 5.15 -18.17
C LYS A 105 -13.31 4.27 -19.33
N ALA A 106 -13.29 4.81 -20.55
CA ALA A 106 -12.83 4.08 -21.73
C ALA A 106 -11.34 3.69 -21.62
N ALA A 107 -10.48 4.60 -21.16
CA ALA A 107 -9.05 4.33 -20.98
C ALA A 107 -8.78 3.24 -19.94
N TYR A 108 -9.50 3.26 -18.81
CA TYR A 108 -9.38 2.21 -17.78
C TYR A 108 -9.93 0.85 -18.25
N ASN A 109 -11.01 0.86 -19.03
CA ASN A 109 -11.52 -0.37 -19.64
C ASN A 109 -10.50 -0.98 -20.60
N ASP A 110 -9.85 -0.17 -21.44
CA ASP A 110 -8.82 -0.68 -22.37
C ASP A 110 -7.61 -1.27 -21.62
N LEU A 111 -7.14 -0.60 -20.57
CA LEU A 111 -6.07 -1.11 -19.70
C LEU A 111 -6.43 -2.46 -19.08
N SER A 112 -7.65 -2.61 -18.54
CA SER A 112 -8.07 -3.87 -17.93
C SER A 112 -8.23 -5.01 -18.96
N GLN A 113 -8.67 -4.70 -20.18
CA GLN A 113 -8.77 -5.70 -21.26
C GLN A 113 -7.41 -6.11 -21.82
N ASN A 114 -6.42 -5.21 -21.88
CA ASN A 114 -5.06 -5.55 -22.29
C ASN A 114 -4.34 -6.44 -21.26
N GLN A 115 -4.52 -6.18 -19.96
CA GLN A 115 -3.94 -7.00 -18.89
C GLN A 115 -4.45 -8.45 -18.90
N ASN A 116 -5.65 -8.70 -19.44
CA ASN A 116 -6.23 -10.05 -19.56
C ASN A 116 -5.81 -10.79 -20.84
N LYS A 117 -5.20 -10.12 -21.84
CA LYS A 117 -4.73 -10.76 -23.08
C LYS A 117 -3.29 -11.26 -23.01
N GLU A 118 -2.52 -10.83 -22.01
CA GLU A 118 -1.11 -11.21 -21.81
C GLU A 118 -0.91 -12.32 -20.75
N LYS A 119 -2.00 -12.91 -20.25
CA LYS A 119 -2.01 -14.12 -19.41
C LYS A 119 -2.51 -15.32 -20.18
#